data_AF-A0AAE1YJS3-F1
#
_entry.id   AF-A0AAE1YJS3-F1
#
_cell.length_a   1.000
_cell.length_b   1.000
_cell.length_c   1.000
_cell.angle_alpha   90.00
_cell.angle_beta   90.00
_cell.angle_gamma   90.00
#
_symmetry.space_group_name_H-M   'P 1'
#
loop_
_entity.id
_entity.type
_entity.pdbx_description
1 polymer ?
#
loop_
_entity_poly.entity_id
_entity_poly.type
_entity_poly.pdbx_seq_one_letter_code
_entity_poly.pdbx_strand_id
1 'polypeptide(L)'
;MEAGVFVVEGGYYDTALLSKLFDIVAFTHVMHLAAQAGVRYAMKNPASYVHSNIAGLVSLLEVCKSANPQPAVVWASSSSVYGLNSKVPFSEKDRTDQPASLYAATKKAGEEIAHTYNHIYGLSITGLRFFTVYGPWGRPDMAYFFFTKDILKGKPIPVFEAPDDHGSVARDFTYIDDIVKGCVAAIDTAEKSTGSGGKKKGVAQLRVFNLGNTSPIPVTKLVSILERLLKKKAKKNVLPMPRNGDVLFTHG
;
A
#
# COMPACT_ATOMS: atom_id res chain seq x y z
N MET A 1 -0.73 12.30 28.67
CA MET A 1 0.19 12.39 27.52
C MET A 1 0.72 10.99 27.28
N GLU A 2 0.10 10.24 26.38
CA GLU A 2 0.63 8.92 26.00
C GLU A 2 1.81 9.10 25.03
N ALA A 3 2.98 8.64 25.46
CA ALA A 3 4.16 8.27 24.68
C ALA A 3 4.59 9.18 23.49
N GLY A 4 4.95 10.45 23.72
CA GLY A 4 5.77 11.21 22.76
C GLY A 4 5.23 11.35 21.32
N VAL A 5 3.92 11.12 21.10
CA VAL A 5 3.26 11.26 19.81
C VAL A 5 2.67 12.66 19.68
N PHE A 6 3.03 13.36 18.61
CA PHE A 6 2.45 14.65 18.23
C PHE A 6 1.62 14.47 16.97
N VAL A 7 0.34 14.85 17.03
CA VAL A 7 -0.58 14.73 15.90
C VAL A 7 -0.75 16.10 15.25
N VAL A 8 -0.58 16.15 13.93
CA VAL A 8 -0.77 17.35 13.12
C VAL A 8 -1.74 17.02 12.00
N GLU A 9 -2.81 17.79 11.89
CA GLU A 9 -3.79 17.66 10.82
C GLU A 9 -3.35 18.50 9.61
N GLY A 10 -3.27 17.86 8.43
CA GLY A 10 -2.89 18.54 7.20
C GLY A 10 -2.66 17.58 6.03
N GLY A 11 -2.63 18.14 4.82
CA GLY A 11 -2.31 17.39 3.61
C GLY A 11 -0.80 17.24 3.45
N TYR A 12 -0.32 16.04 3.14
CA TYR A 12 1.11 15.80 2.89
C TYR A 12 1.60 16.35 1.54
N TYR A 13 0.71 16.95 0.74
CA TYR A 13 1.05 17.72 -0.45
C TYR A 13 1.23 19.22 -0.13
N ASP A 14 0.96 19.66 1.11
CA ASP A 14 1.24 21.01 1.56
C ASP A 14 2.72 21.12 1.93
N THR A 15 3.51 21.63 0.99
CA THR A 15 4.95 21.79 1.15
C THR A 15 5.32 22.79 2.25
N ALA A 16 4.50 23.83 2.49
CA ALA A 16 4.77 24.80 3.54
C ALA A 16 4.60 24.19 4.93
N LEU A 17 3.55 23.38 5.12
CA LEU A 17 3.36 22.60 6.33
C LEU A 17 4.51 21.61 6.54
N LEU A 18 4.84 20.83 5.51
CA LEU A 18 5.92 19.85 5.58
C LEU A 18 7.27 20.51 5.90
N SER A 19 7.64 21.59 5.21
CA SER A 19 8.89 22.32 5.50
C SER A 19 8.93 22.79 6.95
N LYS A 20 7.84 23.38 7.46
CA LYS A 20 7.76 23.82 8.84
C LYS A 20 7.93 22.67 9.84
N LEU A 21 7.38 21.48 9.54
CA LEU A 21 7.56 20.29 10.37
C LEU A 21 9.02 19.83 10.41
N PHE A 22 9.72 19.87 9.28
CA PHE A 22 11.14 19.52 9.19
C PHE A 22 12.08 20.56 9.82
N ASP A 23 11.65 21.83 9.90
CA ASP A 23 12.40 22.88 10.60
C ASP A 23 12.37 22.69 12.12
N ILE A 24 11.25 22.18 12.65
CA ILE A 24 11.06 21.99 14.11
C ILE A 24 11.43 20.59 14.58
N VAL A 25 11.38 19.58 13.71
CA VAL A 25 11.70 18.18 14.04
C VAL A 25 12.82 17.68 13.13
N ALA A 26 13.91 17.24 13.75
CA ALA A 26 14.97 16.49 13.07
C ALA A 26 14.54 15.02 12.86
N PHE A 27 13.70 14.77 11.84
CA PHE A 27 13.28 13.41 11.51
C PHE A 27 14.48 12.54 11.12
N THR A 28 14.65 11.41 11.80
CA THR A 28 15.64 10.38 11.42
C THR A 28 15.07 9.44 10.37
N HIS A 29 13.76 9.21 10.42
CA HIS A 29 13.02 8.33 9.52
C HIS A 29 11.68 8.95 9.13
N VAL A 30 11.19 8.61 7.94
CA VAL A 30 9.86 8.97 7.46
C VAL A 30 9.16 7.69 7.02
N MET A 31 7.99 7.41 7.60
CA MET A 31 7.09 6.32 7.20
C MET A 31 5.90 6.91 6.43
N HIS A 32 5.93 6.81 5.11
CA HIS A 32 4.91 7.40 4.23
C HIS A 32 3.85 6.37 3.83
N LEU A 33 2.74 6.35 4.58
CA LEU A 33 1.60 5.46 4.33
C LEU A 33 0.38 6.17 3.70
N ALA A 34 0.39 7.51 3.63
CA ALA A 34 -0.71 8.29 3.09
C ALA A 34 -0.80 8.14 1.57
N ALA A 35 -1.99 7.80 1.06
CA ALA A 35 -2.24 7.70 -0.37
C ALA A 35 -3.75 7.74 -0.66
N GLN A 36 -4.12 8.22 -1.84
CA GLN A 36 -5.41 7.89 -2.41
C GLN A 36 -5.37 6.43 -2.88
N ALA A 37 -6.14 5.58 -2.19
CA ALA A 37 -6.03 4.12 -2.31
C ALA A 37 -7.29 3.45 -2.85
N GLY A 38 -7.09 2.27 -3.45
CA GLY A 38 -8.13 1.43 -4.04
C GLY A 38 -8.31 1.68 -5.53
N VAL A 39 -8.68 0.64 -6.28
CA VAL A 39 -8.78 0.71 -7.76
C VAL A 39 -10.09 1.31 -8.26
N ARG A 40 -11.19 1.13 -7.53
CA ARG A 40 -12.54 1.52 -7.99
C ARG A 40 -12.76 3.03 -8.01
N TYR A 41 -12.23 3.74 -7.02
CA TYR A 41 -12.39 5.20 -6.93
C TYR A 41 -11.56 5.95 -7.98
N ALA A 42 -10.50 5.31 -8.51
CA ALA A 42 -9.68 5.87 -9.59
C ALA A 42 -10.47 6.12 -10.87
N MET A 43 -11.51 5.33 -11.13
CA MET A 43 -12.42 5.55 -12.27
C MET A 43 -13.36 6.75 -12.06
N LYS A 44 -13.63 7.14 -10.81
CA LYS A 44 -14.54 8.24 -10.46
C LYS A 44 -13.82 9.59 -10.37
N ASN A 45 -12.63 9.60 -9.76
CA ASN A 45 -11.84 10.81 -9.58
C ASN A 45 -10.34 10.52 -9.83
N PRO A 46 -9.93 10.31 -11.09
CA PRO A 46 -8.55 9.94 -11.42
C PRO A 46 -7.53 11.02 -11.03
N ALA A 47 -7.90 12.30 -11.11
CA ALA A 47 -7.03 13.42 -10.76
C ALA A 47 -6.56 13.36 -9.30
N SER A 48 -7.42 12.90 -8.38
CA SER A 48 -7.04 12.74 -6.97
C SER A 48 -5.87 11.76 -6.76
N TYR A 49 -5.71 10.75 -7.62
CA TYR A 49 -4.61 9.79 -7.54
C TYR A 49 -3.29 10.40 -7.99
N VAL A 50 -3.31 11.19 -9.06
CA VAL A 50 -2.10 11.90 -9.53
C VAL A 50 -1.68 12.95 -8.50
N HIS A 51 -2.62 13.74 -8.01
CA HIS A 51 -2.34 14.77 -7.01
C HIS A 51 -1.80 14.16 -5.71
N SER A 52 -2.51 13.18 -5.14
CA SER A 52 -2.11 12.55 -3.88
C SER A 52 -0.86 11.69 -4.06
N ASN A 53 -0.88 10.70 -4.96
CA ASN A 53 0.14 9.64 -4.98
C ASN A 53 1.43 10.03 -5.71
N ILE A 54 1.36 10.98 -6.66
CA ILE A 54 2.53 11.42 -7.43
C ILE A 54 3.01 12.77 -6.90
N ALA A 55 2.21 13.83 -7.02
CA ALA A 55 2.63 15.17 -6.60
C ALA A 55 2.89 15.24 -5.09
N GLY A 56 2.05 14.59 -4.27
CA GLY A 56 2.27 14.50 -2.83
C GLY A 56 3.52 13.70 -2.44
N LEU A 57 3.84 12.60 -3.14
CA LEU A 57 5.09 11.86 -2.91
C LEU A 57 6.31 12.73 -3.24
N VAL A 58 6.29 13.43 -4.38
CA VAL A 58 7.37 14.35 -4.76
C VAL A 58 7.53 15.46 -3.72
N SER A 59 6.43 16.04 -3.25
CA SER A 59 6.44 17.08 -2.21
C SER A 59 7.13 16.61 -0.92
N LEU A 60 6.82 15.39 -0.48
CA LEU A 60 7.47 14.77 0.67
C LEU A 60 8.96 14.50 0.42
N LEU A 61 9.32 13.97 -0.75
CA LEU A 61 10.72 13.67 -1.07
C LEU A 61 11.56 14.95 -1.20
N GLU A 62 10.99 16.06 -1.65
CA GLU A 62 11.66 17.36 -1.71
C GLU A 62 12.03 17.90 -0.33
N VAL A 63 11.14 17.78 0.66
CA VAL A 63 11.47 18.20 2.04
C VAL A 63 12.49 17.24 2.68
N CYS A 64 12.35 15.92 2.46
CA CYS A 64 13.33 14.94 2.92
C CYS A 64 14.73 15.19 2.32
N LYS A 65 14.78 15.51 1.02
CA LYS A 65 16.02 15.87 0.31
C LYS A 65 16.69 17.10 0.92
N SER A 66 15.89 18.10 1.31
CA SER A 66 16.38 19.39 1.80
C SER A 66 16.82 19.34 3.26
N ALA A 67 16.32 18.37 4.04
CA ALA A 67 16.68 18.14 5.42
C ALA A 67 18.18 17.83 5.60
N ASN A 68 18.72 18.17 6.78
CA ASN A 68 20.10 17.89 7.14
C ASN A 68 20.23 17.46 8.62
N PRO A 69 20.54 16.19 8.91
CA PRO A 69 20.72 15.10 7.95
C PRO A 69 19.43 14.74 7.22
N GLN A 70 19.54 14.17 6.02
CA GLN A 70 18.39 13.62 5.31
C GLN A 70 17.86 12.38 6.04
N PRO A 71 16.54 12.23 6.26
CA PRO A 71 15.98 11.03 6.86
C PRO A 71 16.10 9.83 5.91
N ALA A 72 16.02 8.62 6.46
CA ALA A 72 15.67 7.44 5.67
C ALA A 72 14.14 7.39 5.44
N VAL A 73 13.71 6.94 4.26
CA VAL A 73 12.29 6.94 3.89
C VAL A 73 11.81 5.51 3.67
N VAL A 74 10.76 5.11 4.38
CA VAL A 74 10.00 3.90 4.10
C VAL A 74 8.64 4.32 3.57
N TRP A 75 8.18 3.75 2.45
CA TRP A 75 6.93 4.19 1.83
C TRP A 75 6.07 3.04 1.31
N ALA A 76 4.77 3.28 1.25
CA ALA A 76 3.77 2.32 0.80
C ALA A 76 3.68 2.24 -0.73
N SER A 77 4.30 1.22 -1.33
CA SER A 77 3.94 0.72 -2.65
C SER A 77 2.72 -0.22 -2.53
N SER A 78 2.47 -1.07 -3.53
CA SER A 78 1.29 -1.94 -3.58
C SER A 78 1.57 -3.17 -4.45
N SER A 79 1.05 -4.34 -4.08
CA SER A 79 1.10 -5.53 -4.94
C SER A 79 0.40 -5.34 -6.29
N SER A 80 -0.47 -4.32 -6.42
CA SER A 80 -1.10 -3.96 -7.69
C SER A 80 -0.12 -3.61 -8.81
N VAL A 81 1.14 -3.27 -8.49
CA VAL A 81 2.18 -3.01 -9.51
C VAL A 81 2.51 -4.23 -10.37
N TYR A 82 2.23 -5.44 -9.88
CA TYR A 82 2.35 -6.67 -10.68
C TYR A 82 1.35 -6.72 -11.84
N GLY A 83 0.28 -5.91 -11.79
CA GLY A 83 -0.56 -5.64 -12.95
C GLY A 83 -1.11 -6.88 -13.64
N LEU A 84 -0.80 -7.04 -14.93
CA LEU A 84 -1.25 -8.16 -15.76
C LEU A 84 -0.36 -9.41 -15.71
N ASN A 85 0.59 -9.47 -14.78
CA ASN A 85 1.43 -10.66 -14.61
C ASN A 85 0.58 -11.89 -14.27
N SER A 86 0.84 -13.00 -14.97
CA SER A 86 0.22 -14.31 -14.71
C SER A 86 1.10 -15.25 -13.87
N LYS A 87 2.41 -14.96 -13.77
CA LYS A 87 3.33 -15.73 -12.94
C LYS A 87 3.01 -15.53 -11.47
N VAL A 88 2.85 -16.63 -10.74
CA VAL A 88 2.72 -16.68 -9.28
C VAL A 88 3.67 -17.75 -8.70
N PRO A 89 4.24 -17.56 -7.50
CA PRO A 89 4.16 -16.35 -6.67
C PRO A 89 4.88 -15.16 -7.31
N PHE A 90 4.43 -13.95 -7.01
CA PHE A 90 5.04 -12.71 -7.46
C PHE A 90 6.36 -12.48 -6.73
N SER A 91 7.41 -12.13 -7.46
CA SER A 91 8.70 -11.75 -6.91
C SER A 91 8.98 -10.27 -7.16
N GLU A 92 9.72 -9.63 -6.26
CA GLU A 92 10.18 -8.26 -6.43
C GLU A 92 11.07 -8.09 -7.68
N LYS A 93 11.62 -9.19 -8.19
CA LYS A 93 12.39 -9.26 -9.45
C LYS A 93 11.50 -9.29 -10.71
N ASP A 94 10.20 -9.51 -10.56
CA ASP A 94 9.29 -9.58 -11.71
C ASP A 94 9.06 -8.20 -12.32
N ARG A 95 8.86 -8.17 -13.63
CA ARG A 95 8.50 -6.95 -14.36
C ARG A 95 7.15 -6.41 -13.89
N THR A 96 7.02 -5.10 -13.86
CA THR A 96 5.86 -4.37 -13.31
C THR A 96 5.43 -3.22 -14.24
N ASP A 97 5.66 -3.40 -15.54
CA ASP A 97 5.46 -2.39 -16.59
C ASP A 97 4.10 -2.49 -17.30
N GLN A 98 3.22 -3.39 -16.86
CA GLN A 98 1.87 -3.56 -17.40
C GLN A 98 0.79 -3.38 -16.30
N PRO A 99 0.64 -2.16 -15.73
CA PRO A 99 -0.33 -1.93 -14.66
C PRO A 99 -1.77 -2.07 -15.15
N ALA A 100 -2.59 -2.80 -14.40
CA ALA A 100 -4.00 -3.06 -14.74
C ALA A 100 -4.97 -1.93 -14.32
N SER A 101 -4.47 -0.87 -13.65
CA SER A 101 -5.30 0.25 -13.18
C SER A 101 -4.48 1.52 -13.01
N LEU A 102 -5.15 2.68 -12.95
CA LEU A 102 -4.50 3.95 -12.65
C LEU A 102 -3.82 3.94 -11.27
N TYR A 103 -4.46 3.35 -10.26
CA TYR A 103 -3.84 3.21 -8.94
C TYR A 103 -2.51 2.44 -9.03
N ALA A 104 -2.49 1.30 -9.72
CA ALA A 104 -1.27 0.52 -9.95
C ALA A 104 -0.21 1.35 -10.69
N ALA A 105 -0.60 2.09 -11.74
CA ALA A 105 0.30 2.97 -12.46
C ALA A 105 0.90 4.06 -11.55
N THR A 106 0.10 4.69 -10.67
CA THR A 106 0.63 5.70 -9.72
C THR A 106 1.60 5.11 -8.72
N LYS A 107 1.35 3.89 -8.22
CA LYS A 107 2.27 3.21 -7.31
C LYS A 107 3.56 2.80 -8.02
N LYS A 108 3.48 2.34 -9.27
CA LYS A 108 4.67 2.03 -10.05
C LYS A 108 5.48 3.29 -10.37
N ALA A 109 4.82 4.38 -10.77
CA ALA A 109 5.47 5.68 -10.94
C ALA A 109 6.17 6.14 -9.65
N GLY A 110 5.55 5.90 -8.48
CA GLY A 110 6.18 6.16 -7.19
C GLY A 110 7.48 5.38 -6.96
N GLU A 111 7.57 4.12 -7.40
CA GLU A 111 8.83 3.34 -7.32
C GLU A 111 9.93 3.93 -8.20
N GLU A 112 9.58 4.38 -9.41
CA GLU A 112 10.54 5.02 -10.32
C GLU A 112 10.98 6.39 -9.78
N ILE A 113 10.07 7.18 -9.23
CA ILE A 113 10.38 8.45 -8.56
C ILE A 113 11.28 8.21 -7.35
N ALA A 114 10.99 7.21 -6.51
CA ALA A 114 11.84 6.85 -5.39
C ALA A 114 13.26 6.49 -5.85
N HIS A 115 13.39 5.71 -6.92
CA HIS A 115 14.68 5.40 -7.53
C HIS A 115 15.43 6.67 -7.96
N THR A 116 14.79 7.62 -8.64
CA THR A 116 15.47 8.85 -9.07
C THR A 116 15.95 9.68 -7.89
N TYR A 117 15.15 9.79 -6.82
CA TYR A 117 15.55 10.54 -5.62
C TYR A 117 16.70 9.88 -4.85
N ASN A 118 16.71 8.56 -4.74
CA ASN A 118 17.86 7.81 -4.22
C ASN A 118 19.10 8.04 -5.11
N HIS A 119 18.94 7.89 -6.42
CA HIS A 119 20.04 7.95 -7.38
C HIS A 119 20.69 9.35 -7.44
N ILE A 120 19.88 10.41 -7.49
CA ILE A 120 20.36 11.79 -7.69
C ILE A 120 20.76 12.42 -6.36
N TYR A 121 19.98 12.20 -5.30
CA TYR A 121 20.13 12.95 -4.04
C TYR A 121 20.68 12.14 -2.89
N GLY A 122 20.81 10.81 -3.01
CA GLY A 122 21.37 9.97 -1.95
C GLY A 122 20.40 9.72 -0.79
N LEU A 123 19.09 9.78 -1.03
CA LEU A 123 18.09 9.36 -0.06
C LEU A 123 18.09 7.84 0.09
N SER A 124 18.18 7.34 1.32
CA SER A 124 17.93 5.93 1.65
C SER A 124 16.44 5.67 1.60
N ILE A 125 16.00 4.76 0.72
CA ILE A 125 14.57 4.54 0.45
C ILE A 125 14.24 3.04 0.43
N THR A 126 13.18 2.66 1.15
CA THR A 126 12.59 1.32 1.12
C THR A 126 11.12 1.38 0.72
N GLY A 127 10.74 0.75 -0.40
CA GLY A 127 9.35 0.61 -0.82
C GLY A 127 8.74 -0.70 -0.35
N LEU A 128 7.53 -0.65 0.22
CA LEU A 128 6.82 -1.83 0.70
C LEU A 128 5.58 -2.09 -0.19
N ARG A 129 5.59 -3.20 -0.93
CA ARG A 129 4.45 -3.65 -1.74
C ARG A 129 3.48 -4.40 -0.85
N PHE A 130 2.52 -3.68 -0.29
CA PHE A 130 1.47 -4.27 0.55
C PHE A 130 0.52 -5.14 -0.27
N PHE A 131 0.20 -6.31 0.28
CA PHE A 131 -0.92 -7.16 -0.16
C PHE A 131 -2.20 -6.81 0.62
N THR A 132 -3.22 -7.67 0.62
CA THR A 132 -4.51 -7.32 1.25
C THR A 132 -4.37 -7.36 2.76
N VAL A 133 -4.41 -6.20 3.41
CA VAL A 133 -4.28 -6.10 4.87
C VAL A 133 -5.64 -6.20 5.55
N TYR A 134 -5.73 -7.00 6.62
CA TYR A 134 -6.93 -7.11 7.45
C TYR A 134 -6.62 -7.05 8.95
N GLY A 135 -7.59 -6.61 9.75
CA GLY A 135 -7.48 -6.59 11.20
C GLY A 135 -8.41 -5.56 11.85
N PRO A 136 -8.28 -5.37 13.18
CA PRO A 136 -8.96 -4.30 13.91
C PRO A 136 -8.73 -2.92 13.29
N TRP A 137 -9.72 -2.02 13.41
CA TRP A 137 -9.68 -0.65 12.86
C TRP A 137 -9.45 -0.59 11.34
N GLY A 138 -9.74 -1.70 10.66
CA GLY A 138 -9.67 -1.82 9.22
C GLY A 138 -10.62 -0.90 8.49
N ARG A 139 -10.35 -0.69 7.19
CA ARG A 139 -11.18 0.17 6.36
C ARG A 139 -12.57 -0.45 6.12
N PRO A 140 -13.66 0.31 6.28
CA PRO A 140 -15.03 -0.20 6.10
C PRO A 140 -15.36 -0.70 4.69
N ASP A 141 -14.61 -0.26 3.67
CA ASP A 141 -14.81 -0.63 2.27
C ASP A 141 -14.06 -1.90 1.83
N MET A 142 -13.23 -2.47 2.71
CA MET A 142 -12.54 -3.75 2.46
C MET A 142 -13.46 -4.95 2.73
N ALA A 143 -13.26 -6.02 1.96
CA ALA A 143 -14.17 -7.16 1.90
C ALA A 143 -14.51 -7.78 3.27
N TYR A 144 -13.53 -7.96 4.17
CA TYR A 144 -13.77 -8.59 5.48
C TYR A 144 -14.68 -7.74 6.38
N PHE A 145 -14.53 -6.41 6.36
CA PHE A 145 -15.33 -5.49 7.18
C PHE A 145 -16.74 -5.37 6.60
N PHE A 146 -16.83 -5.15 5.28
CA PHE A 146 -18.10 -5.02 4.57
C PHE A 146 -18.94 -6.31 4.68
N PHE A 147 -18.34 -7.49 4.50
CA PHE A 147 -19.05 -8.76 4.66
C PHE A 147 -19.54 -8.96 6.09
N THR A 148 -18.71 -8.68 7.09
CA THR A 148 -19.12 -8.78 8.51
C THR A 148 -20.34 -7.92 8.80
N LYS A 149 -20.30 -6.64 8.37
CA LYS A 149 -21.40 -5.68 8.54
C LYS A 149 -22.69 -6.16 7.86
N ASP A 150 -22.60 -6.63 6.62
CA ASP A 150 -23.78 -7.01 5.85
C ASP A 150 -24.37 -8.35 6.30
N ILE A 151 -23.55 -9.33 6.69
CA ILE A 151 -24.01 -10.57 7.32
C ILE A 151 -24.78 -10.25 8.61
N LEU A 152 -24.21 -9.42 9.50
CA LEU A 152 -24.87 -9.01 10.74
C LEU A 152 -26.21 -8.31 10.47
N LYS A 153 -26.28 -7.47 9.42
CA LYS A 153 -27.53 -6.80 8.99
C LYS A 153 -28.48 -7.68 8.17
N GLY A 154 -28.10 -8.92 7.85
CA GLY A 154 -28.90 -9.83 7.03
C GLY A 154 -29.04 -9.38 5.56
N LYS A 155 -28.10 -8.55 5.09
CA LYS A 155 -28.01 -8.08 3.71
C LYS A 155 -27.21 -9.06 2.84
N PRO A 156 -27.46 -9.12 1.52
CA PRO A 156 -26.66 -9.94 0.61
C PRO A 156 -25.22 -9.42 0.48
N ILE A 157 -24.25 -10.34 0.41
CA ILE A 157 -22.84 -10.04 0.13
C ILE A 157 -22.48 -10.45 -1.30
N PRO A 158 -21.74 -9.62 -2.06
CA PRO A 158 -21.25 -9.99 -3.38
C PRO A 158 -20.08 -10.97 -3.26
N VAL A 159 -20.19 -12.12 -3.90
CA VAL A 159 -19.09 -13.10 -4.04
C VAL A 159 -18.77 -13.22 -5.52
N PHE A 160 -17.54 -12.87 -5.90
CA PHE A 160 -17.13 -12.93 -7.30
C PHE A 160 -16.50 -14.29 -7.63
N GLU A 161 -16.91 -14.86 -8.75
CA GLU A 161 -16.35 -16.10 -9.29
C GLU A 161 -15.53 -15.82 -10.55
N ALA A 162 -14.45 -16.60 -10.72
CA ALA A 162 -13.61 -16.50 -11.90
C ALA A 162 -14.39 -17.00 -13.15
N PRO A 163 -14.09 -16.50 -14.35
CA PRO A 163 -14.80 -16.88 -15.58
C PRO A 163 -14.65 -18.35 -15.97
N ASP A 164 -13.60 -19.00 -15.48
CA ASP A 164 -13.24 -20.38 -15.80
C ASP A 164 -13.36 -21.19 -14.50
N ASP A 165 -13.86 -22.43 -14.59
CA ASP A 165 -14.35 -23.35 -13.54
C ASP A 165 -13.31 -23.79 -12.47
N HIS A 166 -12.41 -22.90 -12.06
CA HIS A 166 -11.30 -23.11 -11.14
C HIS A 166 -11.52 -22.48 -9.74
N GLY A 167 -12.75 -22.09 -9.43
CA GLY A 167 -13.16 -21.68 -8.09
C GLY A 167 -12.97 -20.19 -7.77
N SER A 168 -13.32 -19.83 -6.53
CA SER A 168 -13.41 -18.43 -6.10
C SER A 168 -12.06 -17.73 -6.09
N VAL A 169 -12.05 -16.45 -6.48
CA VAL A 169 -10.95 -15.49 -6.36
C VAL A 169 -10.19 -15.70 -5.04
N ALA A 170 -8.88 -15.97 -5.13
CA ALA A 170 -8.01 -16.09 -3.96
C ALA A 170 -7.28 -14.78 -3.70
N ARG A 171 -7.17 -14.42 -2.43
CA ARG A 171 -6.48 -13.21 -1.99
C ARG A 171 -5.48 -13.59 -0.91
N ASP A 172 -4.33 -12.96 -0.99
CA ASP A 172 -3.35 -12.98 0.07
C ASP A 172 -3.80 -11.95 1.12
N PHE A 173 -4.25 -12.47 2.26
CA PHE A 173 -4.67 -11.70 3.42
C PHE A 173 -3.57 -11.73 4.49
N THR A 174 -3.02 -10.57 4.81
CA THR A 174 -2.00 -10.40 5.84
C THR A 174 -2.59 -9.65 7.03
N TYR A 175 -2.37 -10.17 8.23
CA TYR A 175 -2.90 -9.56 9.45
C TYR A 175 -2.14 -8.26 9.78
N ILE A 176 -2.85 -7.25 10.29
CA ILE A 176 -2.30 -5.91 10.52
C ILE A 176 -1.07 -5.91 11.43
N ASP A 177 -1.01 -6.76 12.45
CA ASP A 177 0.15 -6.81 13.35
C ASP A 177 1.41 -7.28 12.63
N ASP A 178 1.29 -8.19 11.66
CA ASP A 178 2.43 -8.65 10.87
C ASP A 178 2.88 -7.60 9.86
N ILE A 179 1.93 -6.84 9.31
CA ILE A 179 2.22 -5.65 8.50
C ILE A 179 2.98 -4.60 9.33
N VAL A 180 2.53 -4.32 10.56
CA VAL A 180 3.20 -3.37 11.45
C VAL A 180 4.62 -3.86 11.77
N LYS A 181 4.83 -5.14 12.09
CA LYS A 181 6.17 -5.71 12.29
C LYS A 181 7.06 -5.52 11.07
N GLY A 182 6.53 -5.76 9.86
CA GLY A 182 7.27 -5.54 8.62
C GLY A 182 7.65 -4.08 8.40
N CYS A 183 6.74 -3.14 8.66
CA CYS A 183 7.01 -1.72 8.61
C CYS A 183 8.10 -1.28 9.60
N VAL A 184 8.03 -1.76 10.84
CA VAL A 184 9.03 -1.47 11.88
C VAL A 184 10.39 -2.07 11.50
N ALA A 185 10.44 -3.32 11.05
CA ALA A 185 11.68 -3.94 10.59
C ALA A 185 12.30 -3.22 9.38
N ALA A 186 11.48 -2.67 8.48
CA ALA A 186 11.96 -1.86 7.36
C ALA A 186 12.60 -0.55 7.83
N ILE A 187 12.05 0.08 8.87
CA ILE A 187 12.64 1.26 9.54
C ILE A 187 13.94 0.86 10.24
N ASP A 188 13.93 -0.18 11.07
CA ASP A 188 15.08 -0.58 11.89
C ASP A 188 16.29 -1.02 11.05
N THR A 189 16.04 -1.56 9.85
CA THR A 189 17.09 -1.98 8.91
C THR A 189 17.41 -0.93 7.85
N ALA A 190 16.78 0.25 7.90
CA ALA A 190 17.07 1.32 6.96
C ALA A 190 18.47 1.87 7.23
N GLU A 191 19.28 1.95 6.18
CA GLU A 191 20.58 2.62 6.27
C GLU A 191 20.41 4.13 6.23
N LYS A 192 21.44 4.87 6.67
CA LYS A 192 21.43 6.33 6.59
C LYS A 192 21.44 6.79 5.14
N SER A 193 20.67 7.84 4.86
CA SER A 193 20.86 8.62 3.64
C SER A 193 22.28 9.16 3.56
N THR A 194 22.83 9.21 2.35
CA THR A 194 24.19 9.69 2.09
C THR A 194 24.21 11.12 1.57
N GLY A 195 23.06 11.67 1.18
CA GLY A 195 22.95 13.06 0.77
C GLY A 195 22.87 14.04 1.94
N SER A 196 23.17 15.30 1.65
CA SER A 196 23.03 16.42 2.59
C SER A 196 22.82 17.71 1.80
N GLY A 197 21.83 18.52 2.19
CA GLY A 197 21.51 19.78 1.51
C GLY A 197 21.21 19.60 0.02
N GLY A 198 20.51 18.53 -0.34
CA GLY A 198 20.18 18.19 -1.73
C GLY A 198 21.34 17.75 -2.63
N LYS A 199 22.52 17.45 -2.06
CA LYS A 199 23.65 16.91 -2.81
C LYS A 199 24.00 15.50 -2.33
N LYS A 200 24.06 14.54 -3.25
CA LYS A 200 24.51 13.17 -2.97
C LYS A 200 26.01 13.13 -2.68
N LYS A 201 26.41 12.44 -1.62
CA LYS A 201 27.84 12.24 -1.26
C LYS A 201 28.31 10.80 -1.43
N GLY A 202 27.41 9.85 -1.69
CA GLY A 202 27.73 8.43 -1.87
C GLY A 202 26.49 7.63 -2.28
N VAL A 203 26.64 6.32 -2.50
CA VAL A 203 25.50 5.44 -2.79
C VAL A 203 24.66 5.26 -1.54
N ALA A 204 23.33 5.41 -1.65
CA ALA A 204 22.38 5.17 -0.57
C ALA A 204 21.56 3.91 -0.84
N GLN A 205 21.08 3.26 0.21
CA GLN A 205 20.28 2.04 0.13
C GLN A 205 18.96 2.29 -0.63
N LEU A 206 18.64 1.43 -1.59
CA LEU A 206 17.35 1.38 -2.27
C LEU A 206 16.84 -0.06 -2.25
N ARG A 207 15.67 -0.30 -1.65
CA ARG A 207 15.07 -1.63 -1.53
C ARG A 207 13.59 -1.60 -1.87
N VAL A 208 13.07 -2.71 -2.36
CA VAL A 208 11.63 -2.96 -2.50
C VAL A 208 11.35 -4.36 -1.97
N PHE A 209 10.30 -4.49 -1.14
CA PHE A 209 9.90 -5.77 -0.57
C PHE A 209 8.41 -6.02 -0.76
N ASN A 210 8.03 -7.26 -1.04
CA ASN A 210 6.69 -7.75 -0.84
C ASN A 210 6.41 -7.84 0.66
N LEU A 211 5.30 -7.25 1.09
CA LEU A 211 4.82 -7.39 2.45
C LEU A 211 3.42 -7.99 2.41
N GLY A 212 3.41 -9.32 2.29
CA GLY A 212 2.25 -10.18 2.12
C GLY A 212 2.44 -11.51 2.86
N ASN A 213 1.46 -12.40 2.77
CA ASN A 213 1.53 -13.75 3.32
C ASN A 213 1.69 -14.76 2.18
N THR A 214 2.43 -15.84 2.41
CA THR A 214 2.73 -16.84 1.36
C THR A 214 1.56 -17.80 1.09
N SER A 215 0.38 -17.57 1.68
CA SER A 215 -0.75 -18.51 1.63
C SER A 215 -2.04 -17.80 1.19
N PRO A 216 -2.34 -17.76 -0.13
CA PRO A 216 -3.61 -17.24 -0.64
C PRO A 216 -4.79 -18.04 -0.06
N ILE A 217 -5.81 -17.33 0.43
CA ILE A 217 -7.04 -17.94 0.92
C ILE A 217 -8.20 -17.60 -0.02
N PRO A 218 -9.02 -18.58 -0.45
CA PRO A 218 -10.21 -18.31 -1.24
C PRO A 218 -11.21 -17.43 -0.48
N VAL A 219 -11.84 -16.46 -1.16
CA VAL A 219 -12.87 -15.59 -0.55
C VAL A 219 -14.02 -16.40 0.06
N THR A 220 -14.36 -17.55 -0.52
CA THR A 220 -15.35 -18.49 0.03
C THR A 220 -14.97 -19.01 1.42
N LYS A 221 -13.68 -19.28 1.66
CA LYS A 221 -13.17 -19.72 2.98
C LYS A 221 -13.24 -18.57 4.00
N LEU A 222 -12.96 -17.33 3.60
CA LEU A 222 -13.20 -16.15 4.44
C LEU A 222 -14.66 -16.06 4.87
N VAL A 223 -15.60 -16.18 3.93
CA VAL A 223 -17.05 -16.14 4.22
C VAL A 223 -17.44 -17.25 5.20
N SER A 224 -16.97 -18.49 4.99
CA SER A 224 -17.26 -19.61 5.90
C SER A 224 -16.73 -19.38 7.32
N ILE A 225 -15.56 -18.76 7.48
CA ILE A 225 -15.00 -18.38 8.78
C ILE A 225 -15.90 -17.33 9.46
N LEU A 226 -16.32 -16.29 8.71
CA LEU A 226 -17.22 -15.26 9.22
C LEU A 226 -18.57 -15.84 9.64
N GLU A 227 -19.19 -16.71 8.85
CA GLU A 227 -20.47 -17.35 9.21
C GLU A 227 -20.38 -18.09 10.55
N ARG A 228 -19.28 -18.81 10.77
CA ARG A 228 -19.03 -19.56 12.00
C ARG A 228 -18.83 -18.64 13.20
N LEU A 229 -18.01 -17.60 13.06
CA LEU A 229 -17.71 -16.66 14.15
C LEU A 229 -18.92 -15.78 14.50
N LEU A 230 -19.69 -15.36 13.51
CA LEU A 230 -20.89 -14.54 13.67
C LEU A 230 -22.15 -15.35 14.00
N LYS A 231 -22.06 -16.69 13.96
CA LYS A 231 -23.19 -17.63 14.13
C LYS A 231 -24.38 -17.28 13.23
N LYS A 232 -24.11 -16.85 11.99
CA LYS A 232 -25.14 -16.39 11.03
C LYS A 232 -24.75 -16.74 9.61
N LYS A 233 -25.70 -17.27 8.83
CA LYS A 233 -25.50 -17.59 7.41
C LYS A 233 -25.49 -16.34 6.55
N ALA A 234 -24.53 -16.25 5.63
CA ALA A 234 -24.42 -15.16 4.68
C ALA A 234 -25.40 -15.38 3.52
N LYS A 235 -26.15 -14.33 3.15
CA LYS A 235 -26.92 -14.33 1.90
C LYS A 235 -25.94 -14.00 0.78
N LYS A 236 -25.47 -15.00 0.03
CA LYS A 236 -24.48 -14.81 -1.03
C LYS A 236 -25.17 -14.39 -2.33
N ASN A 237 -24.70 -13.31 -2.94
CA ASN A 237 -25.06 -12.92 -4.30
C ASN A 237 -23.84 -13.18 -5.20
N VAL A 238 -23.87 -14.28 -5.94
CA VAL A 238 -22.77 -14.68 -6.82
C VAL A 238 -22.80 -13.82 -8.07
N LEU A 239 -21.68 -13.15 -8.36
CA LEU A 239 -21.56 -12.23 -9.48
C LEU A 239 -20.36 -12.64 -10.36
N PRO A 240 -20.46 -12.51 -11.69
CA PRO A 240 -19.28 -12.66 -12.54
C PRO A 240 -18.27 -11.55 -12.23
N MET A 241 -16.98 -11.88 -12.26
CA MET A 241 -15.92 -10.90 -12.08
C MET A 241 -16.07 -9.73 -13.06
N PRO A 242 -16.09 -8.47 -12.59
CA PRO A 242 -16.11 -7.32 -13.48
C PRO A 242 -14.83 -7.27 -14.32
N ARG A 243 -14.95 -6.97 -15.61
CA ARG A 243 -13.82 -6.92 -16.57
C ARG A 243 -12.84 -5.76 -16.32
N ASN A 244 -13.03 -4.99 -15.25
CA ASN A 244 -12.48 -3.64 -15.11
C ASN A 244 -11.45 -3.61 -13.97
N GLY A 245 -10.17 -3.87 -14.27
CA GLY A 245 -9.02 -3.49 -13.44
C GLY A 245 -8.81 -4.23 -12.10
N ASP A 246 -9.67 -5.17 -11.72
CA ASP A 246 -9.46 -6.09 -10.59
C ASP A 246 -8.68 -7.33 -11.07
N VAL A 247 -7.60 -7.71 -10.37
CA VAL A 247 -6.79 -8.91 -10.70
C VAL A 247 -7.36 -10.17 -10.06
N LEU A 248 -7.27 -11.32 -10.75
CA LEU A 248 -7.89 -12.57 -10.31
C LEU A 248 -7.17 -13.22 -9.13
N PHE A 249 -5.84 -13.09 -9.04
CA PHE A 249 -5.02 -13.69 -7.99
C PHE A 249 -3.96 -12.70 -7.51
N THR A 250 -3.70 -12.72 -6.20
CA THR A 250 -2.55 -12.04 -5.60
C THR A 250 -1.84 -13.05 -4.71
N HIS A 251 -0.60 -13.39 -5.04
CA HIS A 251 0.26 -14.26 -4.24
C HIS A 251 1.66 -13.63 -4.24
N GLY A 252 2.13 -13.19 -3.08
CA GLY A 252 3.49 -12.65 -2.90
C GLY A 252 4.47 -13.68 -2.39
#